data_AF-A0AAQ3LCJ5-F1
#
_entry.id   AF-A0AAQ3LCJ5-F1
#
_cell.length_a   1.000
_cell.length_b   1.000
_cell.length_c   1.000
_cell.angle_alpha   90.00
_cell.angle_beta   90.00
_cell.angle_gamma   90.00
#
_symmetry.space_group_name_H-M   'P 1'
#
loop_
_entity.id
_entity.type
_entity.pdbx_description
1 polymer ?
#
loop_
_entity_poly.entity_id
_entity_poly.type
_entity_poly.pdbx_seq_one_letter_code
_entity_poly.pdbx_strand_id
1 'polypeptide(L)'
;MNTDSKVRDPETYAIIGAAMTVHRELGHGFLENVYQEALETEFIALGIPYRREAEIAVIYRGEKLKASYRADFICFESIIVELKALTKLTSNEQAQILNYLKASSFQRGLLFNFGVPSLDYKRFILTQKNLCESLKSADS
;
A
#
# COMPACT_ATOMS: atom_id res chain seq x y z
N MET A 1 -31.21 -4.68 14.74
CA MET A 1 -29.88 -5.28 14.95
C MET A 1 -29.44 -5.85 13.61
N ASN A 2 -28.48 -5.21 12.92
CA ASN A 2 -27.83 -5.78 11.74
C ASN A 2 -26.40 -6.12 12.13
N THR A 3 -26.16 -7.42 12.29
CA THR A 3 -24.87 -8.02 12.60
C THR A 3 -23.93 -7.93 11.39
N ASP A 4 -22.85 -7.17 11.57
CA ASP A 4 -21.46 -7.51 11.21
C ASP A 4 -21.26 -8.32 9.90
N SER A 5 -21.18 -7.63 8.76
CA SER A 5 -20.51 -8.17 7.58
C SER A 5 -19.01 -7.85 7.67
N LYS A 6 -18.30 -8.62 8.48
CA LYS A 6 -16.82 -8.59 8.56
C LYS A 6 -16.26 -8.92 7.18
N VAL A 7 -15.90 -7.90 6.40
CA VAL A 7 -15.24 -8.07 5.10
C VAL A 7 -13.92 -8.82 5.35
N ARG A 8 -13.90 -10.12 5.05
CA ARG A 8 -12.67 -10.91 5.04
C ARG A 8 -11.85 -10.43 3.83
N ASP A 9 -10.69 -9.85 4.10
CA ASP A 9 -9.69 -9.47 3.09
C ASP A 9 -8.43 -10.32 3.33
N PRO A 10 -8.49 -11.62 3.01
CA PRO A 10 -7.41 -12.56 3.31
C PRO A 10 -6.11 -12.17 2.63
N GLU A 11 -6.17 -11.54 1.45
CA GLU A 11 -4.97 -11.09 0.74
C GLU A 11 -4.22 -10.02 1.53
N THR A 12 -4.93 -9.00 2.00
CA THR A 12 -4.33 -7.95 2.84
C THR A 12 -3.77 -8.53 4.13
N TYR A 13 -4.48 -9.46 4.77
CA TYR A 13 -4.00 -10.09 6.00
C TYR A 13 -2.73 -10.92 5.76
N ALA A 14 -2.62 -11.61 4.62
CA ALA A 14 -1.41 -12.35 4.27
C ALA A 14 -0.20 -11.41 4.11
N ILE A 15 -0.38 -10.28 3.43
CA ILE A 15 0.69 -9.27 3.24
C ILE A 15 1.11 -8.66 4.58
N ILE A 16 0.13 -8.29 5.43
CA ILE A 16 0.43 -7.76 6.77
C ILE A 16 1.18 -8.80 7.61
N GLY A 17 0.77 -10.07 7.55
CA GLY A 17 1.45 -11.17 8.23
C GLY A 17 2.91 -11.31 7.79
N ALA A 18 3.18 -11.25 6.49
CA ALA A 18 4.54 -11.24 5.94
C ALA A 18 5.37 -10.07 6.51
N ALA A 19 4.82 -8.85 6.47
CA ALA A 19 5.50 -7.66 7.02
C ALA A 19 5.76 -7.77 8.54
N MET A 20 4.84 -8.37 9.29
CA MET A 20 5.02 -8.65 10.72
C MET A 20 6.15 -9.65 10.98
N THR A 21 6.29 -10.69 10.13
CA THR A 21 7.43 -11.61 10.22
C THR A 21 8.74 -10.87 9.94
N VAL A 22 8.82 -10.08 8.86
CA VAL A 22 10.01 -9.28 8.55
C VAL A 22 10.41 -8.39 9.72
N HIS A 23 9.47 -7.62 10.28
CA HIS A 23 9.77 -6.71 11.40
C HIS A 23 10.16 -7.47 12.67
N ARG A 24 9.59 -8.64 12.93
CA ARG A 24 9.97 -9.48 14.07
C ARG A 24 11.40 -10.01 13.96
N GLU A 25 11.82 -10.43 12.76
CA GLU A 25 13.16 -10.99 12.54
C GLU A 25 14.24 -9.91 12.44
N LEU A 26 13.97 -8.80 11.74
CA LEU A 26 14.97 -7.74 11.52
C LEU A 26 14.91 -6.60 12.54
N GLY A 27 13.78 -6.42 13.23
CA GLY A 27 13.55 -5.23 14.04
C GLY A 27 13.46 -3.95 13.21
N HIS A 28 13.79 -2.82 13.84
CA HIS A 28 13.89 -1.52 13.19
C HIS A 28 15.35 -1.05 13.09
N GLY A 29 15.64 -0.10 12.20
CA GLY A 29 16.96 0.53 12.06
C GLY A 29 17.69 0.25 10.74
N PHE A 30 17.21 -0.70 9.94
CA PHE A 30 17.70 -0.90 8.57
C PHE A 30 17.13 0.12 7.58
N LEU A 31 17.75 0.20 6.41
CA LEU A 31 17.27 0.99 5.27
C LEU A 31 16.04 0.32 4.63
N GLU A 32 15.23 1.13 3.95
CA GLU A 32 13.98 0.71 3.29
C GLU A 32 14.18 -0.47 2.32
N ASN A 33 15.27 -0.46 1.54
CA ASN A 33 15.58 -1.52 0.57
C ASN A 33 15.82 -2.88 1.22
N VAL A 34 16.35 -2.92 2.45
CA VAL A 34 16.55 -4.16 3.20
C VAL A 34 15.21 -4.78 3.56
N TYR A 35 14.25 -3.98 4.02
CA TYR A 35 12.89 -4.48 4.29
C TYR A 35 12.17 -4.90 3.00
N GLN A 36 12.42 -4.21 1.89
CA GLN A 36 11.86 -4.60 0.60
C GLN A 36 12.35 -5.99 0.16
N GLU A 37 13.65 -6.27 0.24
CA GLU A 37 14.22 -7.59 -0.07
C GLU A 37 13.74 -8.68 0.89
N ALA A 38 13.65 -8.37 2.19
CA ALA A 38 13.12 -9.31 3.18
C ALA A 38 11.65 -9.63 2.94
N LEU A 39 10.83 -8.63 2.61
CA LEU A 39 9.41 -8.81 2.35
C LEU A 39 9.17 -9.60 1.05
N GLU A 40 10.00 -9.39 0.03
CA GLU A 40 9.99 -10.22 -1.18
C GLU A 40 10.24 -11.70 -0.84
N THR A 41 11.20 -11.97 0.04
CA THR A 41 11.50 -13.35 0.48
C THR A 41 10.30 -13.99 1.18
N GLU A 42 9.60 -13.25 2.05
CA GLU A 42 8.35 -13.72 2.68
C GLU A 42 7.23 -13.95 1.67
N PHE A 43 7.09 -13.08 0.66
CA PHE A 43 6.09 -13.25 -0.39
C PHE A 43 6.32 -14.54 -1.18
N ILE A 44 7.57 -14.85 -1.54
CA ILE A 44 7.94 -16.09 -2.21
C ILE A 44 7.60 -17.29 -1.32
N ALA A 45 8.00 -17.26 -0.04
CA ALA A 45 7.77 -18.35 0.91
C ALA A 45 6.28 -18.64 1.14
N LEU A 46 5.45 -17.60 1.16
CA LEU A 46 4.00 -17.69 1.37
C LEU A 46 3.20 -17.88 0.08
N GLY A 47 3.86 -17.87 -1.09
CA GLY A 47 3.19 -17.95 -2.39
C GLY A 47 2.30 -16.75 -2.69
N ILE A 48 2.63 -15.57 -2.16
CA ILE A 48 1.91 -14.33 -2.44
C ILE A 48 2.35 -13.83 -3.82
N PRO A 49 1.46 -13.72 -4.81
CA PRO A 49 1.80 -13.17 -6.12
C PRO A 49 2.07 -11.67 -6.00
N TYR A 50 3.21 -11.22 -6.53
CA TYR A 50 3.60 -9.81 -6.52
C TYR A 50 4.31 -9.41 -7.80
N ARG A 51 4.30 -8.10 -8.07
CA ARG A 51 5.20 -7.42 -8.99
C ARG A 51 6.00 -6.38 -8.22
N ARG A 52 7.33 -6.47 -8.25
CA ARG A 52 8.24 -5.55 -7.58
C ARG A 52 8.46 -4.30 -8.44
N GLU A 53 8.61 -3.15 -7.80
CA GLU A 53 8.91 -1.86 -8.45
C GLU A 53 7.98 -1.54 -9.62
N ALA A 54 6.70 -1.83 -9.44
CA ALA A 54 5.75 -1.80 -10.53
C ALA A 54 5.35 -0.37 -10.90
N GLU A 55 5.44 -0.05 -12.19
CA GLU A 55 4.99 1.22 -12.73
C GLU A 55 3.46 1.33 -12.73
N ILE A 56 2.96 2.46 -12.23
CA ILE A 56 1.55 2.85 -12.27
C ILE A 56 1.44 4.07 -13.18
N ALA A 57 0.74 3.88 -14.30
CA ALA A 57 0.48 4.94 -15.26
C ALA A 57 -0.42 6.02 -14.64
N VAL A 58 -0.08 7.29 -14.87
CA VAL A 58 -0.93 8.41 -14.49
C VAL A 58 -1.78 8.82 -15.68
N ILE A 59 -3.10 8.80 -15.50
CA ILE A 59 -4.05 9.26 -16.51
C ILE A 59 -4.51 10.67 -16.16
N TYR A 60 -4.34 11.60 -17.09
CA TYR A 60 -4.82 12.98 -16.97
C TYR A 60 -5.69 13.31 -18.17
N ARG A 61 -6.95 13.66 -17.92
CA ARG A 61 -7.96 13.97 -18.97
C ARG A 61 -8.09 12.87 -20.03
N GLY A 62 -7.97 11.61 -19.63
CA GLY A 62 -8.06 10.45 -20.53
C GLY A 62 -6.76 10.13 -21.28
N GLU A 63 -5.71 10.95 -21.13
CA GLU A 63 -4.41 10.70 -21.75
C GLU A 63 -3.40 10.16 -20.71
N LYS A 64 -2.61 9.18 -21.14
CA LYS A 64 -1.50 8.67 -20.32
C LYS A 64 -0.36 9.69 -20.32
N LEU A 65 0.03 10.15 -19.13
CA LEU A 65 1.20 11.00 -18.97
C LEU A 65 2.49 10.21 -19.17
N LYS A 66 3.57 10.92 -19.56
CA LYS A 66 4.92 10.35 -19.59
C LYS A 66 5.44 10.02 -18.19
N ALA A 67 5.00 10.78 -17.20
CA ALA A 67 5.30 10.50 -15.80
C ALA A 67 4.51 9.29 -15.31
N SER A 68 5.18 8.42 -14.57
CA SER A 68 4.59 7.28 -13.87
C SER A 68 4.95 7.34 -12.39
N TYR A 69 4.11 6.71 -11.59
CA TYR A 69 4.48 6.35 -10.23
C TYR A 69 5.14 4.97 -10.25
N ARG A 70 6.00 4.71 -9.26
CA ARG A 70 6.58 3.39 -9.04
C ARG A 70 6.22 2.94 -7.64
N ALA A 71 5.49 1.84 -7.55
CA ALA A 71 5.15 1.24 -6.27
C ALA A 71 6.16 0.18 -5.88
N ASP A 72 6.44 0.01 -4.58
CA ASP A 72 7.39 -1.02 -4.13
C ASP A 72 6.91 -2.41 -4.52
N PHE A 73 5.62 -2.68 -4.30
CA PHE A 73 4.95 -3.87 -4.81
C PHE A 73 3.51 -3.62 -5.25
N ILE A 74 3.07 -4.40 -6.24
CA ILE A 74 1.66 -4.69 -6.48
C ILE A 74 1.44 -6.17 -6.16
N CYS A 75 0.69 -6.46 -5.11
CA CYS A 75 0.33 -7.82 -4.70
C CYS A 75 -1.07 -8.20 -5.22
N PHE A 76 -1.27 -9.47 -5.56
CA PHE A 76 -2.54 -10.00 -6.07
C PHE A 76 -3.15 -9.15 -7.20
N GLU A 77 -2.30 -8.55 -8.03
CA GLU A 77 -2.66 -7.66 -9.14
C GLU A 77 -3.60 -6.49 -8.80
N SER A 78 -3.80 -6.18 -7.50
CA SER A 78 -4.84 -5.25 -7.07
C SER A 78 -4.57 -4.52 -5.75
N ILE A 79 -3.47 -4.84 -5.06
CA ILE A 79 -3.11 -4.24 -3.77
C ILE A 79 -1.76 -3.54 -3.92
N ILE A 80 -1.75 -2.23 -3.75
CA ILE A 80 -0.52 -1.45 -3.71
C ILE A 80 0.13 -1.63 -2.33
N VAL A 81 1.42 -1.89 -2.30
CA VAL A 81 2.20 -1.96 -1.06
C VAL A 81 3.37 -1.00 -1.16
N GLU A 82 3.48 -0.11 -0.17
CA GLU A 82 4.57 0.85 0.00
C GLU A 82 5.24 0.63 1.36
N LEU A 83 6.57 0.70 1.37
CA LEU A 83 7.38 0.55 2.56
C LEU A 83 8.03 1.89 2.90
N LYS A 84 8.19 2.13 4.19
CA LYS A 84 8.94 3.26 4.75
C LYS A 84 9.80 2.77 5.90
N ALA A 85 10.92 3.44 6.14
CA ALA A 85 11.76 3.25 7.32
C ALA A 85 11.96 4.60 8.05
N LEU A 86 10.85 5.19 8.48
CA LEU A 86 10.80 6.53 9.07
C LEU A 86 10.52 6.48 10.58
N THR A 87 11.00 7.48 11.31
CA THR A 87 10.68 7.65 12.74
C THR A 87 9.19 7.96 12.97
N LYS A 88 8.50 8.50 11.95
CA LYS A 88 7.06 8.77 11.98
C LYS A 88 6.49 8.91 10.57
N LEU A 89 5.34 8.30 10.31
CA LEU A 89 4.55 8.56 9.11
C LEU A 89 3.84 9.91 9.20
N THR A 90 3.81 10.66 8.09
CA THR A 90 3.10 11.93 7.98
C THR A 90 1.87 11.81 7.08
N SER A 91 1.19 12.93 6.81
CA SER A 91 0.12 12.99 5.82
C SER A 91 0.63 12.81 4.39
N ASN A 92 1.90 13.09 4.12
CA ASN A 92 2.46 13.07 2.77
C ASN A 92 2.53 11.64 2.21
N GLU A 93 3.01 10.68 2.99
CA GLU A 93 3.10 9.27 2.58
C GLU A 93 1.71 8.67 2.37
N GLN A 94 0.73 9.09 3.18
CA GLN A 94 -0.66 8.66 3.02
C GLN A 94 -1.28 9.24 1.75
N ALA A 95 -1.05 10.54 1.49
CA ALA A 95 -1.52 11.21 0.29
C ALA A 95 -0.93 10.59 -0.99
N GLN A 96 0.33 10.16 -0.96
CA GLN A 96 0.98 9.46 -2.06
C GLN A 96 0.21 8.19 -2.46
N ILE A 97 -0.10 7.32 -1.50
CA ILE A 97 -0.85 6.09 -1.78
C ILE A 97 -2.26 6.38 -2.27
N LEU A 98 -2.94 7.36 -1.66
CA LEU A 98 -4.27 7.77 -2.14
C LEU A 98 -4.22 8.26 -3.58
N ASN A 99 -3.17 8.97 -3.98
CA ASN A 99 -2.98 9.38 -5.37
C ASN A 99 -2.72 8.18 -6.28
N TYR A 100 -1.96 7.18 -5.83
CA TYR A 100 -1.73 5.97 -6.60
C TYR A 100 -3.04 5.18 -6.80
N LEU A 101 -3.87 5.08 -5.76
CA LEU A 101 -5.19 4.44 -5.84
C LEU A 101 -6.16 5.21 -6.74
N LYS A 102 -6.06 6.53 -6.81
CA LYS A 102 -6.86 7.35 -7.75
C LYS A 102 -6.37 7.26 -9.18
N ALA A 103 -5.05 7.16 -9.39
CA ALA A 103 -4.44 7.07 -10.71
C ALA A 103 -4.55 5.65 -11.30
N SER A 104 -4.53 4.63 -10.44
CA SER A 104 -4.81 3.25 -10.80
C SER A 104 -6.31 2.94 -10.69
N SER A 105 -6.73 1.82 -11.25
CA SER A 105 -8.06 1.25 -10.99
C SER A 105 -8.11 0.42 -9.69
N PHE A 106 -7.04 0.47 -8.87
CA PHE A 106 -6.94 -0.33 -7.66
C PHE A 106 -7.69 0.30 -6.49
N GLN A 107 -8.21 -0.57 -5.62
CA GLN A 107 -9.07 -0.16 -4.52
C GLN A 107 -8.41 -0.34 -3.15
N ARG A 108 -7.26 -1.02 -3.08
CA ARG A 108 -6.60 -1.40 -1.83
C ARG A 108 -5.14 -0.96 -1.82
N GLY A 109 -4.72 -0.34 -0.73
CA GLY A 109 -3.34 0.07 -0.49
C GLY A 109 -2.88 -0.24 0.92
N LEU A 110 -1.61 -0.60 1.08
CA LEU A 110 -0.93 -0.82 2.36
C LEU A 110 0.32 0.05 2.42
N LEU A 111 0.45 0.80 3.51
CA LEU A 111 1.66 1.52 3.89
C LEU A 111 2.25 0.86 5.10
N PHE A 112 3.48 0.38 5.01
CA PHE A 112 4.23 -0.13 6.15
C PHE A 112 5.32 0.85 6.54
N ASN A 113 5.50 1.04 7.85
CA ASN A 113 6.63 1.76 8.40
C ASN A 113 7.42 0.87 9.37
N PHE A 114 8.61 0.48 8.93
CA PHE A 114 9.55 -0.33 9.68
C PHE A 114 10.52 0.50 10.54
N GLY A 115 10.46 1.84 10.48
CA GLY A 115 11.41 2.72 11.17
C GLY A 115 11.15 2.92 12.67
N VAL A 116 10.16 2.24 13.23
CA VAL A 116 9.69 2.40 14.62
C VAL A 116 9.77 1.08 15.40
N PRO A 117 9.82 1.12 16.75
CA PRO A 117 10.00 -0.08 17.59
C PRO A 117 8.96 -1.19 17.38
N SER A 118 7.77 -0.85 16.89
CA SER A 118 6.73 -1.79 16.48
C SER A 118 6.30 -1.44 15.06
N LEU A 119 6.11 -2.43 14.19
CA LEU A 119 5.61 -2.22 12.84
C LEU A 119 4.35 -1.34 12.86
N ASP A 120 4.45 -0.14 12.29
CA ASP A 120 3.33 0.77 12.07
C ASP A 120 2.82 0.54 10.64
N TYR A 121 1.50 0.48 10.45
CA TYR A 121 0.94 0.32 9.11
C TYR A 121 -0.43 0.95 8.96
N LYS A 122 -0.74 1.34 7.72
CA LYS A 122 -2.05 1.87 7.33
C LYS A 122 -2.62 1.08 6.17
N ARG A 123 -3.91 0.80 6.25
CA ARG A 123 -4.69 0.19 5.19
C ARG A 123 -5.65 1.21 4.60
N PHE A 124 -5.65 1.31 3.28
CA PHE A 124 -6.50 2.20 2.52
C PHE A 124 -7.49 1.37 1.69
N ILE A 125 -8.76 1.80 1.69
CA ILE A 125 -9.81 1.22 0.85
C ILE A 125 -10.49 2.37 0.11
N LEU A 126 -10.26 2.45 -1.20
CA LEU A 126 -10.92 3.42 -2.07
C LEU A 126 -12.24 2.82 -2.58
N THR A 127 -13.36 3.31 -2.04
CA THR A 127 -14.69 2.97 -2.53
C THR A 127 -15.23 4.08 -3.43
N GLN A 128 -16.15 3.75 -4.35
CA GLN A 128 -16.77 4.74 -5.25
C GLN A 128 -17.45 5.91 -4.49
N LYS A 129 -17.88 5.68 -3.25
CA LYS A 129 -18.48 6.72 -2.39
C LYS A 129 -17.49 7.84 -2.04
N ASN A 130 -16.23 7.48 -1.79
CA ASN A 130 -15.16 8.42 -1.40
C ASN A 130 -14.61 9.22 -2.60
N LEU A 131 -14.79 8.71 -3.82
CA LEU A 131 -14.39 9.40 -5.06
C LEU A 131 -15.29 10.63 -5.31
N CYS A 132 -16.60 10.47 -5.12
CA CYS A 132 -17.57 11.58 -5.25
C CYS A 132 -17.41 12.65 -4.17
N GLU A 133 -17.03 12.28 -2.94
CA GLU A 133 -16.82 13.26 -1.85
C GLU A 133 -15.56 14.10 -2.06
N SER A 134 -14.46 13.49 -2.56
CA SER A 134 -13.21 14.22 -2.86
C SER A 134 -13.35 15.23 -4.01
N LEU A 135 -14.21 14.94 -4.99
CA LEU A 135 -14.48 15.85 -6.11
C LEU A 135 -15.34 17.04 -5.66
N LYS A 136 -16.28 16.84 -4.72
CA LYS A 136 -17.13 17.92 -4.19
C LYS A 136 -16.36 18.90 -3.29
N SER A 137 -15.34 18.45 -2.56
CA SER A 137 -14.53 19.32 -1.69
C SER A 137 -13.50 20.18 -2.43
N ALA A 138 -13.21 19.88 -3.71
CA ALA A 138 -12.29 20.69 -4.54
C ALA A 138 -13.00 21.82 -5.28
N ASP A 139 -14.35 21.77 -5.34
CA ASP A 139 -15.22 22.79 -5.93
C ASP A 139 -15.84 23.73 -4.87
N SER A 140 -15.30 23.73 -3.64
CA SER A 140 -15.77 24.56 -2.51
C SER A 140 -14.73 25.58 -2.07
#